data_AF-A0ABD4ZCC0-F1
#
_entry.id   AF-A0ABD4ZCC0-F1
#
_cell.length_a   1.000
_cell.length_b   1.000
_cell.length_c   1.000
_cell.angle_alpha   90.00
_cell.angle_beta   90.00
_cell.angle_gamma   90.00
#
_symmetry.space_group_name_H-M   'P 1'
#
loop_
_entity.id
_entity.type
_entity.pdbx_description
1 polymer ?
#
loop_
_entity_poly.entity_id
_entity_poly.type
_entity_poly.pdbx_seq_one_letter_code
_entity_poly.pdbx_strand_id
1 'polypeptide(L)'
;LHKWNKAYNLTSVRDPNEMLVRHILDSIVVAPYLQGERFIDVGTGPGLPGIPLSIVRPEAHFTLLDSLGKRVRFLRQVQHELKLENIEPVQS
;
A
#
# COMPACT_ATOMS: atom_id res chain seq x y z
N LEU A 1 -4.01 -13.18 -6.67
CA LEU A 1 -4.21 -11.91 -7.40
C LEU A 1 -5.64 -11.74 -7.96
N HIS A 2 -6.23 -12.73 -8.66
CA HIS A 2 -7.65 -12.65 -9.13
C HIS A 2 -8.73 -12.48 -8.04
N LYS A 3 -8.47 -12.89 -6.78
CA LYS A 3 -9.47 -12.94 -5.71
C LYS A 3 -9.85 -11.56 -5.14
N TRP A 4 -8.98 -10.57 -5.27
CA TRP A 4 -9.10 -9.29 -4.56
C TRP A 4 -9.75 -8.18 -5.41
N ASN A 5 -9.54 -8.18 -6.73
CA ASN A 5 -10.20 -7.23 -7.63
C ASN A 5 -11.73 -7.38 -7.62
N LYS A 6 -12.25 -8.61 -7.45
CA LYS A 6 -13.70 -8.88 -7.43
C LYS A 6 -14.39 -8.42 -6.13
N ALA A 7 -13.64 -8.26 -5.03
CA ALA A 7 -14.20 -7.98 -3.71
C ALA A 7 -14.31 -6.48 -3.39
N TYR A 8 -13.55 -5.61 -4.08
CA TYR A 8 -13.38 -4.23 -3.64
C TYR A 8 -13.77 -3.13 -4.65
N ASN A 9 -14.16 -3.47 -5.90
CA ASN A 9 -14.66 -2.52 -6.91
C ASN A 9 -13.89 -1.18 -6.90
N LEU A 10 -12.55 -1.26 -6.95
CA LEU A 10 -11.69 -0.13 -6.61
C LEU A 10 -11.62 0.96 -7.71
N THR A 11 -12.11 0.69 -8.93
CA THR A 11 -12.15 1.64 -10.05
C THR A 11 -13.13 1.17 -11.13
N SER A 12 -13.80 2.09 -11.83
CA SER A 12 -14.35 1.82 -13.16
C SER A 12 -13.19 1.96 -14.15
N VAL A 13 -12.87 0.96 -14.98
CA VAL A 13 -12.10 1.04 -16.27
C VAL A 13 -11.21 -0.21 -16.53
N ARG A 14 -10.95 -0.40 -17.85
CA ARG A 14 -10.03 -1.23 -18.67
C ARG A 14 -8.88 -2.00 -17.99
N ASP A 15 -8.39 -3.02 -18.70
CA ASP A 15 -7.45 -4.08 -18.28
C ASP A 15 -6.86 -3.87 -16.87
N PRO A 16 -7.40 -4.58 -15.86
CA PRO A 16 -6.98 -4.44 -14.47
C PRO A 16 -5.46 -4.58 -14.23
N ASN A 17 -4.75 -5.27 -15.12
CA ASN A 17 -3.30 -5.41 -15.03
C ASN A 17 -2.57 -4.10 -15.35
N GLU A 18 -3.03 -3.36 -16.35
CA GLU A 18 -2.42 -2.09 -16.76
C GLU A 18 -2.59 -1.02 -15.67
N MET A 19 -3.79 -0.95 -15.07
CA MET A 19 -4.04 -0.02 -13.95
C MET A 19 -3.17 -0.35 -12.74
N LEU A 20 -3.01 -1.64 -12.41
CA LEU A 20 -2.17 -2.06 -11.27
C LEU A 20 -0.71 -1.64 -11.47
N VAL A 21 -0.16 -1.91 -12.66
CA VAL A 21 1.23 -1.51 -12.99
C VAL A 21 1.39 0.00 -12.86
N ARG A 22 0.44 0.77 -13.40
CA ARG A 22 0.50 2.24 -13.33
C ARG A 22 0.44 2.77 -11.90
N HIS A 23 -0.43 2.22 -11.06
CA HIS A 23 -0.52 2.63 -9.65
C HIS A 23 0.73 2.28 -8.83
N ILE A 24 1.37 1.14 -9.13
CA ILE A 24 2.64 0.76 -8.49
C ILE A 24 3.76 1.73 -8.91
N LEU A 25 3.89 2.01 -10.21
CA LEU A 25 4.90 2.94 -10.72
C LEU A 25 4.72 4.35 -10.14
N ASP A 26 3.48 4.83 -10.11
CA ASP A 26 3.12 6.14 -9.55
C ASP A 26 3.42 6.21 -8.04
N SER A 27 3.28 5.08 -7.32
CA SER A 27 3.64 5.02 -5.89
C SER A 27 5.16 5.07 -5.66
N ILE A 28 5.97 4.50 -6.55
CA ILE A 28 7.43 4.38 -6.37
C ILE A 28 8.16 5.62 -6.87
N VAL A 29 7.60 6.38 -7.82
CA VAL A 29 8.27 7.54 -8.43
C VAL A 29 8.71 8.61 -7.40
N VAL A 30 8.02 8.69 -6.26
CA VAL A 30 8.33 9.62 -5.18
C VAL A 30 9.50 9.15 -4.29
N ALA A 31 9.86 7.87 -4.30
CA ALA A 31 10.83 7.28 -3.38
C ALA A 31 12.19 8.01 -3.30
N PRO A 32 12.80 8.48 -4.42
CA PRO A 32 14.07 9.20 -4.39
C PRO A 32 14.00 10.58 -3.72
N TYR A 33 12.80 11.16 -3.63
CA TYR A 33 12.58 12.49 -3.08
C TYR A 33 12.23 12.48 -1.58
N LEU A 34 11.90 11.31 -1.03
CA LEU A 34 11.59 11.16 0.38
C LEU A 34 12.87 11.24 1.22
N GLN A 35 12.88 12.15 2.19
CA GLN A 35 13.98 12.31 3.16
C GLN A 35 13.53 11.85 4.55
N GLY A 36 14.39 11.10 5.23
CA GLY A 36 14.10 10.52 6.55
C GLY A 36 13.84 9.02 6.51
N GLU A 37 13.49 8.49 7.68
CA GLU A 37 13.39 7.05 7.96
C GLU A 37 12.00 6.62 8.44
N ARG A 38 11.11 7.57 8.78
CA ARG A 38 9.76 7.29 9.29
C ARG A 38 8.74 8.09 8.50
N PHE A 39 7.80 7.40 7.89
CA PHE A 39 6.76 7.98 7.04
C PHE A 39 5.38 7.52 7.48
N ILE A 40 4.36 8.32 7.18
CA ILE A 40 2.96 7.95 7.35
C ILE A 40 2.21 8.13 6.04
N ASP A 41 1.45 7.10 5.67
CA ASP A 41 0.52 7.10 4.54
C ASP A 41 -0.91 7.25 5.08
N VAL A 42 -1.47 8.46 4.95
CA VAL A 42 -2.76 8.84 5.52
C VAL A 42 -3.87 8.59 4.50
N GLY A 43 -4.80 7.70 4.84
CA GLY A 43 -5.83 7.26 3.90
C GLY A 43 -5.29 6.26 2.88
N THR A 44 -4.34 5.43 3.31
CA THR A 44 -3.57 4.45 2.50
C THR A 44 -4.43 3.52 1.63
N GLY A 45 -5.71 3.31 1.98
CA GLY A 45 -6.64 2.55 1.16
C GLY A 45 -6.21 1.09 0.98
N PRO A 46 -5.88 0.65 -0.25
CA PRO A 46 -5.32 -0.67 -0.51
C PRO A 46 -3.81 -0.79 -0.20
N GLY A 47 -3.19 0.22 0.42
CA GLY A 47 -1.76 0.22 0.74
C GLY A 47 -0.92 1.02 -0.24
N LEU A 48 -1.51 2.00 -0.93
CA LEU A 48 -0.80 2.84 -1.89
C LEU A 48 -0.72 4.28 -1.37
N PRO A 49 0.46 4.92 -1.38
CA PRO A 49 1.74 4.41 -1.87
C PRO A 49 2.55 3.58 -0.84
N GLY A 50 2.07 3.42 0.39
CA GLY A 50 2.90 2.93 1.51
C GLY A 50 3.51 1.52 1.35
N ILE A 51 2.80 0.56 0.76
CA ILE A 51 3.32 -0.81 0.54
C ILE A 51 4.39 -0.84 -0.56
N PRO A 52 4.18 -0.26 -1.76
CA PRO A 52 5.26 -0.16 -2.74
C PRO A 52 6.49 0.55 -2.20
N LEU A 53 6.31 1.63 -1.44
CA LEU A 53 7.41 2.38 -0.84
C LEU A 53 8.17 1.57 0.20
N SER A 54 7.49 0.78 1.03
CA SER A 54 8.16 -0.06 2.03
C SER A 54 9.00 -1.18 1.41
N ILE A 55 8.62 -1.68 0.23
CA ILE A 55 9.39 -2.68 -0.52
C ILE A 55 10.67 -2.08 -1.09
N VAL A 56 10.59 -0.88 -1.69
CA VAL A 56 11.76 -0.23 -2.32
C VAL A 56 12.65 0.51 -1.32
N ARG A 57 12.15 0.76 -0.10
CA ARG A 57 12.88 1.37 1.02
C ARG A 57 12.79 0.50 2.28
N PRO A 58 13.44 -0.68 2.29
CA PRO A 58 13.39 -1.61 3.42
C PRO A 58 13.96 -1.02 4.72
N GLU A 59 14.82 -0.01 4.62
CA GLU A 59 15.43 0.71 5.74
C GLU A 59 14.48 1.69 6.44
N ALA A 60 13.41 2.12 5.76
CA ALA A 60 12.46 3.09 6.28
C ALA A 60 11.21 2.39 6.84
N HIS A 61 10.62 2.97 7.86
CA HIS A 61 9.38 2.52 8.50
C HIS A 61 8.17 3.30 7.99
N PHE A 62 7.10 2.59 7.63
CA PHE A 62 5.86 3.19 7.09
C PHE A 62 4.65 2.87 7.97
N THR A 63 4.05 3.88 8.56
CA THR A 63 2.74 3.75 9.21
C THR A 63 1.64 3.89 8.16
N LEU A 64 0.75 2.90 8.06
CA LEU A 64 -0.32 2.84 7.07
C LEU A 64 -1.65 3.12 7.78
N LEU A 65 -2.15 4.36 7.68
CA LEU A 65 -3.32 4.82 8.44
C LEU A 65 -4.60 4.77 7.56
N ASP A 66 -5.65 4.08 8.04
CA ASP A 66 -6.98 4.13 7.43
C ASP A 66 -8.08 4.06 8.51
N SER A 67 -9.18 4.77 8.31
CA SER A 67 -10.32 4.78 9.26
C SER A 67 -11.19 3.53 9.17
N LEU A 68 -11.14 2.80 8.05
CA LEU A 68 -11.95 1.62 7.83
C LEU A 68 -11.20 0.36 8.31
N GLY A 69 -11.63 -0.21 9.43
CA GLY A 69 -11.00 -1.41 10.00
C GLY A 69 -10.91 -2.62 9.05
N LYS A 70 -11.80 -2.73 8.05
CA LYS A 70 -11.68 -3.75 6.99
C LYS A 70 -10.42 -3.59 6.14
N ARG A 71 -10.01 -2.34 5.85
CA ARG A 71 -8.79 -2.02 5.11
C ARG A 71 -7.56 -2.26 5.96
N VAL A 72 -7.59 -1.85 7.23
CA VAL A 72 -6.50 -2.14 8.17
C VAL A 72 -6.25 -3.65 8.31
N ARG A 73 -7.31 -4.47 8.40
CA ARG A 73 -7.17 -5.93 8.39
C ARG A 73 -6.57 -6.47 7.09
N PHE A 74 -6.98 -5.93 5.95
CA PHE A 74 -6.38 -6.26 4.66
C PHE A 74 -4.88 -5.95 4.64
N LEU A 75 -4.48 -4.76 5.09
CA LEU A 75 -3.07 -4.36 5.15
C LEU A 75 -2.24 -5.26 6.06
N ARG A 76 -2.81 -5.70 7.20
CA ARG A 76 -2.15 -6.69 8.09
C ARG A 76 -1.99 -8.05 7.41
N GLN A 77 -2.96 -8.48 6.60
CA GLN A 77 -2.81 -9.70 5.81
C GLN A 77 -1.70 -9.54 4.77
N VAL A 78 -1.66 -8.42 4.05
CA VAL A 78 -0.60 -8.14 3.06
C VAL A 78 0.77 -8.08 3.74
N GLN A 79 0.87 -7.42 4.90
CA GLN A 79 2.07 -7.39 5.73
C GLN A 79 2.59 -8.82 6.00
N HIS A 80 1.71 -9.72 6.41
CA HIS A 80 2.07 -11.10 6.73
C HIS A 80 2.45 -11.91 5.48
N GLU A 81 1.65 -11.81 4.40
CA GLU A 81 1.88 -12.55 3.15
C GLU A 81 3.20 -12.13 2.47
N LEU A 82 3.52 -10.84 2.50
CA LEU A 82 4.74 -10.28 1.92
C LEU A 82 5.93 -10.25 2.90
N LYS A 83 5.72 -10.66 4.16
CA LYS A 83 6.72 -10.62 5.24
C LYS A 83 7.38 -9.23 5.41
N LEU A 84 6.56 -8.19 5.37
CA LEU A 84 7.01 -6.81 5.53
C LEU A 84 7.16 -6.50 7.02
N GLU A 85 8.41 -6.30 7.46
CA GLU A 85 8.73 -5.97 8.85
C GLU A 85 8.74 -4.46 9.12
N ASN A 86 8.78 -3.66 8.06
CA ASN A 86 8.94 -2.20 8.11
C ASN A 86 7.63 -1.41 7.89
N ILE A 87 6.47 -2.04 8.06
CA ILE A 87 5.16 -1.38 7.99
C ILE A 87 4.33 -1.56 9.25
N GLU A 88 3.50 -0.57 9.55
CA GLU A 88 2.59 -0.59 10.70
C GLU A 88 1.18 -0.13 10.29
N PRO A 89 0.24 -1.07 10.05
CA PRO A 89 -1.16 -0.71 9.79
C PRO A 89 -1.86 -0.20 11.06
N VAL A 90 -2.40 1.02 11.01
CA VAL A 90 -3.08 1.70 12.14
C VAL A 90 -4.50 2.08 11.74
N GLN A 91 -5.44 1.91 12.68
CA GLN A 91 -6.82 2.40 12.54
C GLN A 91 -7.01 3.68 13.37
N SER A 92 -7.59 4.74 12.77
CA SER A 92 -8.04 5.95 13.49
C SER A 92 -9.48 5.84 13.95
#